data_AF-A0A941Y955-F1
#
_entry.id   AF-A0A941Y955-F1
#
_cell.length_a   1.000
_cell.length_b   1.000
_cell.length_c   1.000
_cell.angle_alpha   90.00
_cell.angle_beta   90.00
_cell.angle_gamma   90.00
#
_symmetry.space_group_name_H-M   'P 1'
#
loop_
_entity.id
_entity.type
_entity.pdbx_description
1 polymer ?
#
loop_
_entity_poly.entity_id
_entity_poly.type
_entity_poly.pdbx_seq_one_letter_code
_entity_poly.pdbx_strand_id
1 'polypeptide(L)'
;MNVIKGIDDGGQEFWSARDLMKAVEYDNWQNFEKAIIRARTSADNIGAGHGAFTDVSERVPAGIGYTTRNDVLLTRFGAYLVVMNGDPRS
;
A
#
# COMPACT_ATOMS: atom_id res chain seq x y z
N MET A 1 16.73 -1.77 -1.44
CA MET A 1 15.28 -1.49 -1.55
C MET A 1 14.98 -0.26 -0.69
N ASN A 2 14.90 0.94 -1.27
CA ASN A 2 14.51 2.13 -0.50
C ASN A 2 12.98 2.14 -0.47
N VAL A 3 12.40 1.42 0.49
CA VAL A 3 10.97 1.57 0.79
C VAL A 3 10.86 2.94 1.45
N ILE A 4 10.20 3.91 0.82
CA ILE A 4 10.14 5.27 1.35
C ILE A 4 9.28 5.22 2.61
N LYS A 5 9.96 5.18 3.76
CA LYS A 5 9.38 5.26 5.09
C LYS A 5 8.94 6.70 5.31
N GLY A 6 7.64 6.93 5.31
CA GLY A 6 7.04 8.17 5.78
C GLY A 6 6.78 8.12 7.27
N ILE A 7 6.67 9.29 7.90
CA ILE A 7 6.17 9.45 9.26
C ILE A 7 4.98 10.41 9.15
N ASP A 8 3.83 10.05 9.71
CA ASP A 8 2.68 10.95 9.77
C ASP A 8 2.82 12.00 10.88
N ASP A 9 1.85 12.90 10.98
CA ASP A 9 1.83 13.95 12.00
C ASP A 9 1.77 13.41 13.45
N GLY A 10 1.40 12.13 13.62
CA GLY A 10 1.34 11.42 14.89
C GLY A 10 2.64 10.67 15.25
N GLY A 11 3.67 10.74 14.40
CA GLY A 11 4.92 10.01 14.61
C GLY A 11 4.87 8.53 14.22
N GLN A 12 3.80 8.09 13.55
CA GLN A 12 3.63 6.71 13.12
C GLN A 12 4.23 6.49 11.73
N GLU A 13 4.89 5.34 11.57
CA GLU A 13 5.57 4.97 10.34
C GLU A 13 4.60 4.39 9.30
N PHE A 14 4.74 4.84 8.06
CA PHE A 14 3.97 4.34 6.92
C PHE A 14 4.86 4.00 5.73
N TRP A 15 4.37 3.09 4.90
CA TRP A 15 5.01 2.67 3.66
C TRP A 15 4.04 2.78 2.49
N SER A 16 4.57 3.15 1.33
CA SER A 16 3.83 3.14 0.06
C SER A 16 3.45 1.71 -0.35
N ALA A 17 2.18 1.50 -0.69
CA ALA A 17 1.73 0.25 -1.29
C ALA A 17 2.37 0.03 -2.67
N ARG A 18 2.69 1.08 -3.43
CA ARG A 18 3.44 0.98 -4.70
C ARG A 18 4.85 0.43 -4.49
N ASP A 19 5.52 0.82 -3.41
CA ASP A 19 6.84 0.27 -3.07
C ASP A 19 6.73 -1.17 -2.57
N LEU A 20 5.72 -1.47 -1.75
CA LEU A 20 5.45 -2.85 -1.30
C LEU A 20 5.16 -3.77 -2.48
N MET A 21 4.35 -3.33 -3.44
CA MET A 21 4.03 -4.06 -4.68
C MET A 21 5.31 -4.53 -5.39
N LYS A 22 6.28 -3.62 -5.57
CA LYS A 22 7.57 -3.96 -6.18
C LYS A 22 8.39 -4.90 -5.30
N ALA A 23 8.29 -4.78 -3.98
CA ALA A 23 9.02 -5.62 -3.03
C ALA A 23 8.53 -7.05 -2.95
N VAL A 24 7.26 -7.28 -3.25
CA VAL A 24 6.66 -8.61 -3.34
C VAL A 24 6.45 -9.05 -4.79
N GLU A 25 7.15 -8.41 -5.73
CA GLU A 25 7.24 -8.82 -7.13
C GLU A 25 5.89 -8.86 -7.88
N TYR A 26 4.98 -7.94 -7.53
CA TYR A 26 3.78 -7.71 -8.33
C TYR A 26 4.07 -6.75 -9.50
N ASP A 27 3.81 -7.21 -10.72
CA ASP A 27 4.01 -6.40 -11.93
C ASP A 27 2.84 -5.47 -12.26
N ASN A 28 1.66 -5.74 -11.68
CA ASN A 28 0.42 -5.07 -12.04
C ASN A 28 -0.30 -4.49 -10.82
N TRP A 29 -0.57 -3.18 -10.86
CA TRP A 29 -1.26 -2.47 -9.78
C TRP A 29 -2.68 -2.96 -9.56
N GLN A 30 -3.47 -3.19 -10.62
CA GLN A 30 -4.85 -3.65 -10.47
C GLN A 30 -4.93 -5.02 -9.78
N ASN A 31 -3.93 -5.88 -9.96
CA ASN A 31 -3.84 -7.14 -9.23
C ASN A 31 -3.45 -6.92 -7.77
N PHE A 32 -2.48 -6.02 -7.52
CA PHE A 32 -2.06 -5.70 -6.16
C PHE A 32 -3.17 -4.98 -5.36
N GLU A 33 -3.94 -4.10 -5.99
CA GLU A 33 -5.09 -3.41 -5.41
C GLU A 33 -6.15 -4.40 -4.93
N LYS A 34 -6.37 -5.52 -5.64
CA LYS A 34 -7.24 -6.60 -5.16
C LYS A 34 -6.70 -7.25 -3.88
N ALA A 35 -5.38 -7.41 -3.74
CA ALA A 35 -4.78 -7.90 -2.49
C ALA A 35 -4.98 -6.91 -1.34
N ILE A 36 -4.85 -5.60 -1.61
CA ILE A 36 -5.14 -4.54 -0.62
C ILE A 36 -6.62 -4.59 -0.19
N ILE A 37 -7.55 -4.76 -1.14
CA ILE A 37 -8.99 -4.87 -0.82
C ILE A 37 -9.25 -6.07 0.10
N ARG A 38 -8.69 -7.25 -0.20
CA ARG A 38 -8.80 -8.43 0.68
C ARG A 38 -8.18 -8.21 2.06
N ALA A 39 -7.05 -7.51 2.11
CA ALA A 39 -6.39 -7.15 3.36
C ALA A 39 -7.22 -6.20 4.22
N ARG A 40 -7.89 -5.21 3.61
CA ARG A 40 -8.84 -4.31 4.29
C ARG A 40 -10.01 -5.09 4.88
N THR A 41 -10.63 -5.97 4.10
CA THR A 41 -11.71 -6.85 4.61
C THR A 41 -11.24 -7.70 5.79
N SER A 42 -10.03 -8.27 5.72
CA SER A 42 -9.47 -9.04 6.83
C SER A 42 -9.20 -8.19 8.07
N ALA A 43 -8.74 -6.95 7.90
CA ALA A 43 -8.53 -6.00 8.99
C ALA A 43 -9.85 -5.61 9.67
N ASP A 44 -10.89 -5.33 8.88
CA ASP A 44 -12.22 -4.97 9.37
C ASP A 44 -12.83 -6.11 10.21
N ASN A 45 -12.67 -7.35 9.76
CA ASN A 45 -13.17 -8.54 10.47
C ASN A 45 -12.57 -8.73 11.87
N ILE A 46 -11.38 -8.19 12.14
CA ILE A 46 -10.70 -8.27 13.43
C ILE A 46 -10.70 -6.94 14.20
N GLY A 47 -11.46 -5.94 13.73
CA GLY A 47 -11.57 -4.63 14.36
C GLY A 47 -10.33 -3.73 14.22
N ALA A 48 -9.45 -4.04 13.27
CA ALA A 48 -8.17 -3.35 13.06
C ALA A 48 -8.08 -2.60 11.71
N GLY A 49 -9.21 -2.41 11.01
CA GLY A 49 -9.25 -1.73 9.71
C GLY A 49 -8.98 -0.23 9.77
N HIS A 50 -9.37 0.41 10.87
CA HIS A 50 -9.19 1.85 11.05
C HIS A 50 -7.72 2.19 11.32
N GLY A 51 -7.09 2.89 10.38
CA GLY A 51 -5.72 3.42 10.50
C GLY A 51 -4.63 2.56 9.88
N ALA A 52 -4.92 1.33 9.46
CA ALA A 52 -3.93 0.46 8.80
C ALA A 52 -3.68 0.83 7.32
N PHE A 53 -4.63 1.51 6.69
CA PHE A 53 -4.63 1.86 5.27
C PHE A 53 -5.13 3.30 5.08
N THR A 54 -4.34 4.13 4.41
CA THR A 54 -4.69 5.52 4.09
C THR A 54 -4.56 5.75 2.60
N ASP A 55 -5.67 6.04 1.92
CA ASP A 55 -5.66 6.34 0.48
C ASP A 55 -5.06 7.73 0.23
N VAL A 56 -4.09 7.80 -0.67
CA VAL A 56 -3.39 9.03 -1.03
C VAL A 56 -3.27 9.17 -2.53
N SER A 57 -3.10 10.42 -2.97
CA SER A 57 -2.79 10.74 -4.35
C SER A 57 -1.40 11.35 -4.40
N GLU A 58 -0.48 10.67 -5.08
CA GLU A 58 0.90 11.10 -5.22
C GLU A 58 1.10 11.77 -6.58
N ARG A 59 1.78 12.92 -6.59
CA ARG A 59 2.21 13.58 -7.82
C ARG A 59 3.55 12.99 -8.25
N VAL A 60 3.55 12.24 -9.36
CA VAL A 60 4.73 11.54 -9.87
C VAL A 60 5.20 12.13 -11.20
N PRO A 61 6.51 12.14 -11.50
CA PRO A 61 7.02 12.56 -12.80
C PRO A 61 6.45 11.72 -13.94
N ALA A 62 6.09 12.37 -15.05
CA ALA A 62 5.59 11.74 -16.26
C ALA A 62 6.11 12.48 -17.49
N GLY A 63 7.19 11.97 -18.10
CA GLY A 63 7.88 12.63 -19.21
C GLY A 63 8.40 14.01 -18.80
N ILE A 64 8.00 15.04 -19.54
CA ILE A 64 8.34 16.44 -19.25
C ILE A 64 7.43 17.11 -18.20
N GLY A 65 6.43 16.38 -17.68
CA GLY A 65 5.45 16.90 -16.75
C GLY A 65 5.28 16.02 -15.51
N TYR A 66 4.12 16.17 -14.86
CA TYR A 66 3.74 15.38 -13.70
C TYR A 66 2.33 14.83 -13.91
N THR A 67 2.08 13.63 -13.39
CA THR A 67 0.75 13.05 -13.31
C THR A 67 0.42 12.73 -11.85
N THR A 68 -0.87 12.54 -11.57
CA THR A 68 -1.33 12.07 -10.27
C THR A 68 -1.57 10.58 -10.34
N ARG A 69 -1.08 9.84 -9.35
CA ARG A 69 -1.25 8.40 -9.23
C ARG A 69 -1.80 8.06 -7.85
N ASN A 70 -2.80 7.18 -7.83
CA ASN A 70 -3.34 6.65 -6.57
C ASN A 70 -2.33 5.70 -5.91
N ASP A 71 -2.23 5.81 -4.60
CA ASP A 71 -1.44 4.94 -3.73
C ASP A 71 -2.16 4.75 -2.39
N VAL A 72 -1.70 3.80 -1.60
CA VAL A 72 -2.19 3.53 -0.25
C VAL A 72 -1.00 3.53 0.68
N LEU A 73 -1.02 4.37 1.71
CA LEU A 73 -0.06 4.30 2.79
C LEU A 73 -0.49 3.19 3.76
N LEU A 74 0.47 2.34 4.09
CA LEU A 74 0.27 1.16 4.92
C LEU A 74 1.06 1.33 6.21
N THR A 75 0.43 1.08 7.35
CA THR A 75 1.22 0.80 8.57
C THR A 75 1.95 -0.53 8.40
N ARG A 76 2.87 -0.84 9.33
CA ARG A 76 3.55 -2.14 9.34
C ARG A 76 2.54 -3.30 9.39
N PHE A 77 1.47 -3.11 10.14
CA PHE A 77 0.38 -4.07 10.24
C PHE A 77 -0.41 -4.18 8.93
N GLY A 78 -0.75 -3.05 8.30
CA GLY A 78 -1.40 -3.04 6.98
C GLY A 78 -0.56 -3.76 5.92
N ALA A 79 0.74 -3.50 5.86
CA ALA A 79 1.66 -4.18 4.94
C ALA A 79 1.66 -5.71 5.15
N TYR A 80 1.70 -6.17 6.40
CA TYR A 80 1.64 -7.60 6.72
C TYR A 80 0.33 -8.24 6.23
N LEU A 81 -0.80 -7.59 6.44
CA LEU A 81 -2.10 -8.07 5.96
C LEU A 81 -2.14 -8.16 4.43
N VAL A 82 -1.56 -7.19 3.71
CA VAL A 82 -1.49 -7.23 2.24
C VAL A 82 -0.70 -8.44 1.76
N VAL A 83 0.45 -8.75 2.36
CA VAL A 83 1.25 -9.91 1.99
C VAL A 83 0.52 -11.22 2.28
N MET A 84 -0.11 -11.35 3.45
CA MET A 84 -0.89 -12.56 3.79
C MET A 84 -2.10 -12.79 2.88
N ASN A 85 -2.70 -11.70 2.37
CA ASN A 85 -3.86 -11.75 1.49
C ASN A 85 -3.48 -11.60 0.00
N GLY A 86 -2.19 -11.62 -0.31
CA GLY A 86 -1.65 -11.62 -1.66
C GLY A 86 -2.03 -12.92 -2.38
N ASP A 87 -2.26 -12.82 -3.69
CA ASP A 87 -2.37 -14.00 -4.55
C ASP A 87 -1.00 -14.71 -4.65
N PRO A 88 -0.90 -16.01 -4.31
CA PRO A 88 0.34 -16.79 -4.43
C PRO A 88 0.77 -17.06 -5.88
N ARG A 89 -0.02 -16.65 -6.89
CA ARG A 89 0.24 -16.91 -8.32
C ARG A 89 0.71 -15.68 -9.12
N SER A 90 1.31 -14.69 -8.48
CA SER A 90 1.81 -13.50 -9.19
C SER A 90 2.96 -13.85 -10.12
#